data_AF-A0A6I3JFY7-F1
#
_entry.id   AF-A0A6I3JFY7-F1
#
_cell.length_a   1.000
_cell.length_b   1.000
_cell.length_c   1.000
_cell.angle_alpha   90.00
_cell.angle_beta   90.00
_cell.angle_gamma   90.00
#
_symmetry.space_group_name_H-M   'P 1'
#
loop_
_entity.id
_entity.type
_entity.pdbx_description
1 polymer ?
#
loop_
_entity_poly.entity_id
_entity_poly.type
_entity_poly.pdbx_seq_one_letter_code
_entity_poly.pdbx_strand_id
1 'polypeptide(L)'
;MRHVYECQVRWADQDLLGHVNNVVYVDYLQEARVDMLRTHGRSRQAEQLAEGVVVVRTEVGYRAPLFFDFRPVLVECWVTEIRAATFTLAYEVFHERPDGSRKVYLQAATVLTPYVFAEERPRRLSPEEREGLAAYLEPADRAPRVTFLERPATAGRYPVRVRFSDVDVYRHVNNVTYFEYFQEARIHYFEELGRRSEREVTRPLLVVARKEVDYRVPVLHRPEPYDAWSWISRVGNTSFDVQSELCDGDTVLARAHTTVVVVDADAQRPTPPDPAFREVLVAALP
;
A
#
# COMPACT_ATOMS: atom_id res chain seq x y z
N MET A 1 -20.48 10.74 8.67
CA MET A 1 -19.64 11.96 8.67
C MET A 1 -18.22 11.49 8.40
N ARG A 2 -17.49 12.15 7.50
CA ARG A 2 -16.08 11.82 7.27
C ARG A 2 -15.19 12.57 8.25
N HIS A 3 -14.10 11.95 8.67
CA HIS A 3 -13.07 12.62 9.45
C HIS A 3 -12.02 13.20 8.50
N VAL A 4 -11.56 14.42 8.78
CA VAL A 4 -10.54 15.13 7.98
C VAL A 4 -9.32 15.32 8.86
N TYR A 5 -8.17 14.92 8.33
CA TYR A 5 -6.85 15.13 8.93
C TYR A 5 -6.01 16.02 8.02
N GLU A 6 -5.36 17.04 8.59
CA GLU A 6 -4.42 17.90 7.89
C GLU A 6 -3.01 17.30 8.00
N CYS A 7 -2.49 16.78 6.89
CA CYS A 7 -1.20 16.10 6.84
C CYS A 7 -0.14 17.02 6.22
N GLN A 8 0.91 17.32 6.98
CA GLN A 8 2.02 18.11 6.47
C GLN A 8 2.96 17.24 5.62
N VAL A 9 3.14 17.61 4.34
CA VAL A 9 4.12 16.98 3.46
C VAL A 9 5.53 17.40 3.88
N ARG A 10 6.43 16.43 4.07
CA ARG A 10 7.81 16.68 4.48
C ARG A 10 8.71 16.70 3.26
N TRP A 11 9.82 17.43 3.34
CA TRP A 11 10.81 17.47 2.27
C TRP A 11 11.34 16.06 1.89
N ALA A 12 11.52 15.20 2.88
CA ALA A 12 12.04 13.84 2.72
C ALA A 12 11.02 12.85 2.13
N ASP A 13 9.76 13.25 1.98
CA ASP A 13 8.73 12.37 1.43
C ASP A 13 8.86 12.18 -0.08
N GLN A 14 9.65 13.03 -0.75
CA GLN A 14 9.86 13.01 -2.21
C GLN A 14 10.91 11.98 -2.62
N ASP A 15 10.72 11.38 -3.79
CA ASP A 15 11.69 10.47 -4.41
C ASP A 15 12.48 11.13 -5.56
N LEU A 16 13.28 10.34 -6.27
CA LEU A 16 14.13 10.78 -7.38
C LEU A 16 13.37 11.39 -8.57
N LEU A 17 12.05 11.15 -8.66
CA LEU A 17 11.19 11.74 -9.68
C LEU A 17 10.63 13.12 -9.24
N GLY A 18 10.98 13.56 -8.03
CA GLY A 18 10.63 14.89 -7.53
C GLY A 18 9.20 15.02 -7.00
N HIS A 19 8.46 13.92 -6.89
CA HIS A 19 7.14 13.87 -6.26
C HIS A 19 7.19 12.97 -5.01
N VAL A 20 6.17 13.07 -4.16
CA VAL A 20 6.01 12.20 -2.98
C VAL A 20 6.08 10.74 -3.42
N ASN A 21 6.91 9.96 -2.74
CA ASN A 21 7.09 8.55 -3.01
C ASN A 21 5.78 7.80 -2.79
N ASN A 22 5.42 6.92 -3.72
CA ASN A 22 4.20 6.11 -3.64
C ASN A 22 4.02 5.37 -2.30
N VAL A 23 5.10 4.94 -1.63
CA VAL A 23 5.01 4.21 -0.36
C VAL A 23 4.64 5.12 0.83
N VAL A 24 5.09 6.39 0.80
CA VAL A 24 4.92 7.35 1.92
C VAL A 24 3.47 7.77 2.11
N TYR A 25 2.65 7.70 1.06
CA TYR A 25 1.21 7.96 1.22
C TYR A 25 0.54 7.06 2.26
N VAL A 26 1.03 5.85 2.46
CA VAL A 26 0.45 4.91 3.44
C VAL A 26 0.71 5.39 4.87
N ASP A 27 1.80 6.12 5.11
CA ASP A 27 2.03 6.81 6.39
C ASP A 27 0.95 7.87 6.63
N TYR A 28 0.59 8.66 5.62
CA TYR A 28 -0.48 9.67 5.74
C TYR A 28 -1.83 9.03 6.08
N LEU A 29 -2.12 7.86 5.49
CA LEU A 29 -3.34 7.11 5.81
C LEU A 29 -3.31 6.57 7.26
N GLN A 30 -2.14 6.14 7.72
CA GLN A 30 -1.96 5.69 9.10
C GLN A 30 -2.11 6.84 10.09
N GLU A 31 -1.49 8.00 9.85
CA GLU A 31 -1.62 9.19 10.69
C GLU A 31 -3.09 9.63 10.80
N ALA A 32 -3.78 9.79 9.67
CA ALA A 32 -5.20 10.16 9.63
C ALA A 32 -6.10 9.15 10.35
N ARG A 33 -5.82 7.85 10.21
CA ARG A 33 -6.57 6.80 10.93
C ARG A 33 -6.34 6.88 12.44
N VAL A 34 -5.10 7.04 12.88
CA VAL A 34 -4.79 7.12 14.30
C VAL A 34 -5.44 8.36 14.91
N ASP A 35 -5.42 9.50 14.21
CA ASP A 35 -6.16 10.70 14.63
C ASP A 35 -7.66 10.42 14.75
N MET A 36 -8.28 9.86 13.71
CA MET A 36 -9.70 9.51 13.72
C MET A 36 -10.08 8.65 14.93
N LEU A 37 -9.34 7.57 15.17
CA LEU A 37 -9.65 6.61 16.23
C LEU A 37 -9.42 7.22 17.62
N ARG A 38 -8.42 8.09 17.79
CA ARG A 38 -8.15 8.78 19.06
C ARG A 38 -9.16 9.89 19.34
N THR A 39 -9.41 10.76 18.37
CA THR A 39 -10.32 11.91 18.50
C THR A 39 -11.76 11.47 18.79
N HIS A 40 -12.18 10.31 18.25
CA HIS A 40 -13.56 9.86 18.34
C HIS A 40 -13.76 8.61 19.23
N GLY A 41 -12.71 8.19 19.94
CA GLY A 41 -12.80 7.17 20.98
C GLY A 41 -13.61 7.67 22.17
N ARG A 42 -14.93 7.45 22.16
CA ARG A 42 -15.86 7.98 23.19
C ARG A 42 -15.82 7.25 24.55
N SER A 43 -15.01 6.20 24.68
CA SER A 43 -14.79 5.45 25.92
C SER A 43 -13.34 4.98 25.99
N ARG A 44 -12.84 4.66 27.19
CA ARG A 44 -11.49 4.08 27.36
C ARG A 44 -11.26 2.82 26.51
N GLN A 45 -12.31 2.04 26.24
CA GLN A 45 -12.22 0.87 25.36
C GLN A 45 -12.17 1.27 23.88
N ALA A 46 -12.85 2.34 23.48
CA ALA A 46 -12.74 2.89 22.14
C ALA A 46 -11.38 3.59 21.91
N GLU A 47 -10.81 4.25 22.91
CA GLU A 47 -9.43 4.79 22.85
C GLU A 47 -8.39 3.68 22.65
N GLN A 48 -8.58 2.53 23.33
CA GLN A 48 -7.73 1.35 23.14
C GLN A 48 -7.81 0.77 21.72
N LEU A 49 -8.86 1.06 20.94
CA LEU A 49 -8.93 0.60 19.55
C LEU A 49 -7.84 1.25 18.68
N ALA A 50 -7.45 2.50 18.96
CA ALA A 50 -6.37 3.16 18.22
C ALA A 50 -5.03 2.43 18.36
N GLU A 51 -4.80 1.82 19.52
CA GLU A 51 -3.59 1.06 19.84
C GLU A 51 -3.77 -0.44 19.63
N GLY A 52 -5.02 -0.90 19.53
CA GLY A 52 -5.45 -2.30 19.55
C GLY A 52 -5.88 -2.86 18.20
N VAL A 53 -5.48 -2.27 17.08
CA VAL A 53 -5.84 -2.76 15.72
C VAL A 53 -4.62 -3.13 14.91
N VAL A 54 -4.77 -4.16 14.09
CA VAL A 54 -3.79 -4.52 13.05
C VAL A 54 -4.42 -4.41 11.68
N VAL A 55 -3.58 -4.10 10.69
CA VAL A 55 -3.98 -4.00 9.29
C VAL A 55 -3.95 -5.40 8.67
N VAL A 56 -5.08 -5.84 8.12
CA VAL A 56 -5.21 -7.12 7.41
C VAL A 56 -4.96 -6.93 5.91
N ARG A 57 -5.36 -5.77 5.39
CA ARG A 57 -5.20 -5.42 3.97
C ARG A 57 -5.14 -3.91 3.79
N THR A 58 -4.32 -3.47 2.84
CA THR A 58 -4.32 -2.10 2.33
C THR A 58 -4.41 -2.13 0.81
N GLU A 59 -5.32 -1.33 0.25
CA GLU A 59 -5.48 -1.12 -1.19
C GLU A 59 -5.33 0.38 -1.48
N VAL A 60 -4.48 0.72 -2.45
CA VAL A 60 -4.14 2.09 -2.81
C VAL A 60 -4.26 2.28 -4.31
N GLY A 61 -4.99 3.31 -4.74
CA GLY A 61 -5.04 3.80 -6.11
C GLY A 61 -4.46 5.20 -6.19
N TYR A 62 -3.38 5.36 -6.96
CA TYR A 62 -2.71 6.63 -7.18
C TYR A 62 -3.36 7.34 -8.37
N ARG A 63 -3.81 8.59 -8.17
CA ARG A 63 -4.59 9.36 -9.14
C ARG A 63 -3.78 10.49 -9.77
N ALA A 64 -2.91 11.13 -9.00
CA ALA A 64 -2.03 12.20 -9.46
C ALA A 64 -0.80 12.30 -8.54
N PRO A 65 0.34 12.79 -9.06
CA PRO A 65 1.50 13.07 -8.21
C PRO A 65 1.22 14.24 -7.27
N LEU A 66 1.61 14.06 -6.00
CA LEU A 66 1.70 15.10 -4.98
C LEU A 66 3.15 15.58 -4.93
N PHE A 67 3.33 16.89 -4.85
CA PHE A 67 4.64 17.52 -4.72
C PHE A 67 4.72 18.17 -3.35
N PHE A 68 5.93 18.44 -2.87
CA PHE A 68 6.10 19.22 -1.66
C PHE A 68 5.43 20.59 -1.79
N ASP A 69 4.66 20.94 -0.77
CA ASP A 69 3.99 22.22 -0.59
C ASP A 69 3.97 22.51 0.92
N PHE A 70 4.07 23.78 1.31
CA PHE A 70 3.93 24.17 2.71
C PHE A 70 2.47 24.08 3.19
N ARG A 71 1.52 24.12 2.26
CA ARG A 71 0.11 23.85 2.57
C ARG A 71 -0.09 22.36 2.85
N PRO A 72 -0.70 21.98 3.99
CA PRO A 72 -1.02 20.58 4.28
C PRO A 72 -1.95 19.97 3.21
N VAL A 73 -1.76 18.69 2.95
CA VAL A 73 -2.72 17.89 2.19
C VAL A 73 -3.81 17.39 3.12
N LEU A 74 -5.06 17.36 2.65
CA LEU A 74 -6.17 16.84 3.43
C LEU A 74 -6.29 15.34 3.20
N VAL A 75 -6.46 14.60 4.28
CA VAL A 75 -6.77 13.18 4.28
C VAL A 75 -8.17 13.00 4.87
N GLU A 76 -9.16 12.75 4.01
CA GLU A 76 -10.47 12.30 4.46
C GLU A 76 -10.42 10.80 4.72
N CYS A 77 -10.99 10.35 5.84
CA CYS A 77 -11.23 8.94 6.10
C CYS A 77 -12.60 8.68 6.75
N TRP A 78 -13.19 7.54 6.39
CA TRP A 78 -14.52 7.13 6.85
C TRP A 78 -14.68 5.62 6.80
N VAL A 79 -15.69 5.09 7.49
CA VAL A 79 -15.96 3.65 7.54
C VAL A 79 -16.88 3.27 6.38
N THR A 80 -16.55 2.22 5.64
CA THR A 80 -17.40 1.71 4.53
C THR A 80 -18.07 0.38 4.86
N GLU A 81 -17.50 -0.38 5.78
CA GLU A 81 -18.02 -1.68 6.19
C GLU A 81 -17.68 -2.00 7.65
N ILE A 82 -18.64 -2.59 8.37
CA ILE A 82 -18.46 -3.07 9.74
C ILE A 82 -18.96 -4.51 9.83
N ARG A 83 -18.05 -5.46 10.12
CA ARG A 83 -18.35 -6.87 10.38
C ARG A 83 -18.15 -7.20 11.86
N ALA A 84 -18.22 -8.48 12.23
CA ALA A 84 -18.08 -8.92 13.62
C ALA A 84 -16.67 -8.72 14.20
N ALA A 85 -15.63 -8.86 13.40
CA ALA A 85 -14.22 -8.75 13.83
C ALA A 85 -13.38 -7.86 12.91
N THR A 86 -13.97 -7.24 11.89
CA THR A 86 -13.25 -6.37 10.97
C THR A 86 -14.08 -5.16 10.63
N PHE A 87 -13.41 -4.07 10.29
CA PHE A 87 -14.03 -2.91 9.66
C PHE A 87 -13.12 -2.39 8.54
N THR A 88 -13.72 -1.68 7.59
CA THR A 88 -13.01 -1.11 6.45
C THR A 88 -13.05 0.40 6.53
N LEU A 89 -11.88 1.03 6.49
CA LEU A 89 -11.75 2.47 6.29
C LEU A 89 -11.47 2.76 4.82
N ALA A 90 -12.15 3.74 4.25
CA ALA A 90 -11.81 4.34 2.97
C ALA A 90 -11.17 5.70 3.17
N TYR A 91 -10.36 6.12 2.20
CA TYR A 91 -9.54 7.32 2.27
C TYR A 91 -9.52 8.08 0.95
N GLU A 92 -9.48 9.40 1.04
CA GLU A 92 -9.12 10.31 -0.05
C GLU A 92 -8.05 11.29 0.41
N VAL A 93 -6.96 11.39 -0.35
CA VAL A 93 -5.90 12.38 -0.14
C VAL A 93 -6.02 13.45 -1.22
N PHE A 94 -6.28 14.70 -0.83
CA PHE A 94 -6.59 15.78 -1.78
C PHE A 94 -6.21 17.17 -1.29
N HIS A 95 -6.14 18.10 -2.25
CA HIS A 95 -6.24 19.53 -1.97
C HIS A 95 -7.58 20.04 -2.46
N GLU A 96 -8.22 20.91 -1.68
CA GLU A 96 -9.30 21.75 -2.19
C GLU A 96 -8.73 22.87 -3.06
N ARG A 97 -9.40 23.13 -4.17
CA ARG A 97 -9.13 24.24 -5.07
C ARG A 97 -10.02 25.44 -4.69
N PRO A 98 -9.65 26.67 -5.06
CA PRO A 98 -10.44 27.86 -4.76
C PRO A 98 -11.88 27.83 -5.29
N ASP A 99 -12.14 27.03 -6.34
CA ASP A 99 -13.47 26.83 -6.94
C ASP A 99 -14.32 25.76 -6.22
N GLY A 100 -13.83 25.21 -5.10
CA GLY A 100 -14.49 24.15 -4.34
C GLY A 100 -14.29 22.74 -4.90
N SER A 101 -13.62 22.59 -6.05
CA SER A 101 -13.30 21.27 -6.61
C SER A 101 -12.09 20.64 -5.91
N ARG A 102 -11.98 19.30 -5.97
CA ARG A 102 -10.88 18.55 -5.33
C ARG A 102 -9.84 18.13 -6.37
N LYS A 103 -8.56 18.35 -6.06
CA LYS A 103 -7.45 17.63 -6.73
C LYS A 103 -7.10 16.42 -5.88
N VAL A 104 -7.58 15.25 -6.31
CA VAL A 104 -7.35 13.97 -5.62
C VAL A 104 -6.02 13.37 -6.08
N TYR A 105 -5.18 13.02 -5.11
CA TYR A 105 -3.89 12.37 -5.32
C TYR A 105 -3.99 10.87 -5.13
N LEU A 106 -4.81 10.43 -4.17
CA LEU A 106 -4.94 9.03 -3.81
C LEU A 106 -6.33 8.69 -3.29
N GLN A 107 -6.79 7.50 -3.66
CA GLN A 107 -7.94 6.83 -3.08
C GLN A 107 -7.49 5.48 -2.51
N ALA A 108 -7.89 5.16 -1.29
CA ALA A 108 -7.47 3.91 -0.65
C ALA A 108 -8.55 3.29 0.22
N ALA A 109 -8.34 2.02 0.55
CA ALA A 109 -9.12 1.29 1.53
C ALA A 109 -8.20 0.42 2.41
N THR A 110 -8.45 0.41 3.71
CA THR A 110 -7.73 -0.43 4.68
C THR A 110 -8.73 -1.28 5.44
N VAL A 111 -8.50 -2.59 5.48
CA VAL A 111 -9.27 -3.51 6.32
C VAL A 111 -8.50 -3.72 7.63
N LEU A 112 -9.16 -3.46 8.75
CA LEU A 112 -8.60 -3.55 10.08
C LEU A 112 -9.32 -4.61 10.90
N THR A 113 -8.58 -5.23 11.82
CA THR A 113 -9.12 -6.11 12.86
C THR A 113 -8.64 -5.64 14.22
N PRO A 114 -9.51 -5.55 15.23
CA PRO A 114 -9.05 -5.45 16.61
C PRO A 114 -8.24 -6.70 16.98
N TYR A 115 -7.20 -6.51 17.78
CA TYR A 115 -6.18 -7.50 18.05
C TYR A 115 -5.81 -7.51 19.53
N VAL A 116 -5.60 -8.71 20.08
CA VAL A 116 -5.14 -8.91 21.45
C VAL A 116 -3.67 -9.27 21.39
N PHE A 117 -2.79 -8.28 21.56
CA PHE A 117 -1.34 -8.47 21.41
C PHE A 117 -0.74 -9.48 22.38
N ALA A 118 -1.24 -9.55 23.62
CA ALA A 118 -0.75 -10.51 24.61
C ALA A 118 -1.03 -11.98 24.23
N GLU A 119 -2.03 -12.22 23.37
CA GLU A 119 -2.46 -13.55 22.94
C GLU A 119 -2.24 -13.78 21.43
N GLU A 120 -1.63 -12.80 20.75
CA GLU A 120 -1.37 -12.81 19.30
C GLU A 120 -2.56 -13.26 18.44
N ARG A 121 -3.77 -12.77 18.75
CA ARG A 121 -4.97 -13.13 17.99
C ARG A 121 -5.95 -11.98 17.76
N PRO A 122 -6.70 -12.02 16.64
CA PRO A 122 -7.80 -11.09 16.41
C PRO A 122 -8.93 -11.32 17.42
N ARG A 123 -9.68 -10.25 17.72
CA ARG A 123 -10.89 -10.30 18.54
C ARG A 123 -12.08 -9.66 17.82
N ARG A 124 -13.28 -9.92 18.33
CA ARG A 124 -14.48 -9.23 17.87
C ARG A 124 -14.48 -7.77 18.30
N LEU A 125 -15.16 -6.95 17.50
CA LEU A 125 -15.53 -5.60 17.86
C LEU A 125 -16.54 -5.67 19.03
N SER A 126 -16.31 -4.85 20.05
CA SER A 126 -17.27 -4.62 21.12
C SER A 126 -18.47 -3.80 20.60
N PRO A 127 -19.61 -3.83 21.31
CA PRO A 127 -20.76 -2.99 20.96
C PRO A 127 -20.42 -1.49 20.89
N GLU A 128 -19.61 -0.98 21.82
CA GLU A 128 -19.21 0.43 21.89
C GLU A 128 -18.32 0.83 20.69
N GLU A 129 -17.32 0.01 20.36
CA GLU A 129 -16.48 0.23 19.17
C GLU A 129 -17.34 0.23 17.89
N ARG A 130 -18.31 -0.69 17.82
CA ARG A 130 -19.22 -0.79 16.68
C ARG A 130 -20.08 0.47 16.53
N GLU A 131 -20.59 0.99 17.64
CA GLU A 131 -21.39 2.22 17.66
C GLU A 131 -20.54 3.45 17.28
N GLY A 132 -19.32 3.56 17.81
CA GLY A 132 -18.38 4.62 17.45
C GLY A 132 -18.04 4.63 15.96
N LEU A 133 -17.72 3.46 15.40
CA LEU A 133 -17.45 3.31 13.96
C LEU A 133 -18.69 3.62 13.09
N ALA A 134 -19.90 3.29 13.56
CA ALA A 134 -21.12 3.51 12.81
C ALA A 134 -21.42 5.00 12.56
N ALA A 135 -20.91 5.91 13.39
CA ALA A 135 -21.04 7.36 13.16
C ALA A 135 -20.33 7.86 11.88
N TYR A 136 -19.35 7.08 11.40
CA TYR A 136 -18.57 7.37 10.19
C TYR A 136 -18.93 6.43 9.03
N LEU A 137 -19.99 5.62 9.18
CA LEU A 137 -20.37 4.64 8.17
C LEU A 137 -21.03 5.32 6.97
N GLU A 138 -20.32 5.28 5.84
CA GLU A 138 -20.83 5.65 4.52
C GLU A 138 -20.55 4.45 3.59
N PRO A 139 -21.53 3.55 3.40
CA PRO A 139 -21.34 2.35 2.61
C PRO A 139 -20.87 2.68 1.20
N ALA A 140 -19.90 1.91 0.72
CA ALA A 140 -19.36 2.03 -0.62
C ALA A 140 -19.22 0.65 -1.25
N ASP A 141 -19.26 0.59 -2.58
CA ASP A 141 -18.99 -0.64 -3.30
C ASP A 141 -17.58 -1.11 -3.01
N ARG A 142 -17.47 -2.41 -2.75
CA ARG A 142 -16.17 -3.03 -2.53
C ARG A 142 -15.44 -3.14 -3.86
N ALA A 143 -14.20 -2.65 -3.90
CA ALA A 143 -13.33 -2.92 -5.04
C ALA A 143 -13.20 -4.45 -5.27
N PRO A 144 -13.13 -4.91 -6.53
CA PRO A 144 -12.88 -6.31 -6.82
C PRO A 144 -11.59 -6.78 -6.15
N ARG A 145 -11.60 -7.97 -5.56
CA ARG A 145 -10.37 -8.55 -5.01
C ARG A 145 -9.47 -9.01 -6.15
N VAL A 146 -8.18 -8.69 -6.05
CA VAL A 146 -7.18 -9.33 -6.89
C VAL A 146 -7.08 -10.81 -6.55
N THR A 147 -7.00 -11.65 -7.59
CA THR A 147 -6.64 -13.06 -7.48
C THR A 147 -5.12 -13.18 -7.48
N PHE A 148 -4.57 -13.69 -6.37
CA PHE A 148 -3.16 -14.03 -6.30
C PHE A 148 -2.90 -15.36 -7.01
N LEU A 149 -2.01 -15.33 -7.99
CA LEU A 149 -1.52 -16.52 -8.68
C LEU A 149 -0.55 -17.29 -7.79
N GLU A 150 -0.35 -18.57 -8.12
CA GLU A 150 0.75 -19.33 -7.55
C GLU A 150 2.08 -18.73 -8.02
N ARG A 151 3.06 -18.66 -7.11
CA ARG A 151 4.40 -18.15 -7.41
C ARG A 151 5.06 -19.04 -8.48
N PRO A 152 5.38 -18.51 -9.68
CA PRO A 152 6.05 -19.29 -10.70
C PRO A 152 7.51 -19.58 -10.33
N ALA A 153 8.08 -20.63 -10.91
CA ALA A 153 9.50 -20.95 -10.75
C ALA A 153 10.44 -19.85 -11.30
N THR A 154 9.93 -18.98 -12.17
CA THR A 154 10.66 -17.86 -12.79
C THR A 154 10.67 -16.59 -11.95
N ALA A 155 9.99 -16.56 -10.80
CA ALA A 155 9.94 -15.40 -9.92
C ALA A 155 11.34 -14.97 -9.46
N GLY A 156 11.60 -13.66 -9.49
CA GLY A 156 12.85 -13.08 -8.99
C GLY A 156 12.85 -13.04 -7.47
N ARG A 157 13.98 -13.42 -6.87
CA ARG A 157 14.19 -13.42 -5.42
C ARG A 157 14.94 -12.16 -5.00
N TYR A 158 14.49 -11.53 -3.92
CA TYR A 158 15.17 -10.44 -3.24
C TYR A 158 15.24 -10.71 -1.73
N PRO A 159 16.44 -10.78 -1.13
CA PRO A 159 16.58 -10.95 0.31
C PRO A 159 16.27 -9.63 1.05
N VAL A 160 15.22 -9.65 1.87
CA VAL A 160 14.76 -8.51 2.66
C VAL A 160 15.35 -8.61 4.08
N ARG A 161 16.16 -7.63 4.47
CA ARG A 161 16.63 -7.49 5.85
C ARG A 161 15.74 -6.52 6.61
N VAL A 162 15.22 -6.97 7.76
CA VAL A 162 14.46 -6.10 8.66
C VAL A 162 15.43 -5.17 9.39
N ARG A 163 15.24 -3.87 9.23
CA ARG A 163 16.05 -2.85 9.90
C ARG A 163 15.51 -2.63 11.31
N PHE A 164 16.36 -2.08 12.17
CA PHE A 164 15.96 -1.74 13.54
C PHE A 164 14.76 -0.77 13.57
N SER A 165 14.70 0.17 12.62
CA SER A 165 13.64 1.18 12.49
C SER A 165 12.32 0.64 11.94
N ASP A 166 12.32 -0.56 11.37
CA ASP A 166 11.16 -1.10 10.66
C ASP A 166 10.12 -1.67 11.65
N VAL A 167 10.52 -1.82 12.91
CA VAL A 167 9.76 -2.49 13.96
C VAL A 167 9.05 -1.46 14.83
N ASP A 168 7.77 -1.70 15.10
CA ASP A 168 6.99 -0.87 16.00
C ASP A 168 7.12 -1.29 17.48
N VAL A 169 6.38 -0.59 18.36
CA VAL A 169 6.36 -0.84 19.80
C VAL A 169 5.87 -2.25 20.18
N TYR A 170 5.19 -2.94 19.27
CA TYR A 170 4.68 -4.30 19.45
C TYR A 170 5.65 -5.36 18.95
N ARG A 171 6.86 -4.95 18.53
CA ARG A 171 7.90 -5.85 17.99
C ARG A 171 7.54 -6.48 16.65
N HIS A 172 6.56 -5.92 15.95
CA HIS A 172 6.20 -6.31 14.59
C HIS A 172 6.74 -5.28 13.60
N VAL A 173 7.06 -5.71 12.38
CA VAL A 173 7.32 -4.77 11.30
C VAL A 173 6.07 -3.94 11.03
N ASN A 174 6.22 -2.63 10.96
CA ASN A 174 5.13 -1.70 10.64
C ASN A 174 4.55 -2.05 9.26
N ASN A 175 3.21 -2.11 9.16
CA ASN A 175 2.47 -2.36 7.93
C ASN A 175 2.94 -1.50 6.73
N VAL A 176 3.31 -0.23 6.95
CA VAL A 176 3.79 0.66 5.88
C VAL A 176 5.09 0.13 5.26
N THR A 177 6.01 -0.40 6.06
CA THR A 177 7.33 -0.86 5.60
C THR A 177 7.23 -2.02 4.60
N TYR A 178 6.15 -2.80 4.61
CA TYR A 178 5.93 -3.83 3.58
C TYR A 178 5.84 -3.22 2.18
N PHE A 179 5.30 -2.01 2.04
CA PHE A 179 5.28 -1.31 0.76
C PHE A 179 6.70 -1.06 0.23
N GLU A 180 7.63 -0.72 1.11
CA GLU A 180 9.05 -0.54 0.78
C GLU A 180 9.70 -1.85 0.38
N TYR A 181 9.53 -2.92 1.16
CA TYR A 181 10.09 -4.24 0.83
C TYR A 181 9.64 -4.74 -0.55
N PHE A 182 8.34 -4.61 -0.86
CA PHE A 182 7.83 -4.97 -2.19
C PHE A 182 8.28 -4.02 -3.29
N GLN A 183 8.61 -2.76 -2.97
CA GLN A 183 9.20 -1.85 -3.94
C GLN A 183 10.66 -2.24 -4.24
N GLU A 184 11.48 -2.49 -3.23
CA GLU A 184 12.87 -2.90 -3.39
C GLU A 184 12.97 -4.23 -4.17
N ALA A 185 12.16 -5.23 -3.80
CA ALA A 185 12.10 -6.50 -4.50
C ALA A 185 11.71 -6.34 -5.98
N ARG A 186 10.73 -5.47 -6.27
CA ARG A 186 10.29 -5.18 -7.63
C ARG A 186 11.36 -4.47 -8.45
N ILE A 187 12.05 -3.48 -7.87
CA ILE A 187 13.15 -2.76 -8.54
C ILE A 187 14.26 -3.76 -8.89
N HIS A 188 14.69 -4.57 -7.92
CA HIS A 188 15.69 -5.62 -8.15
C HIS A 188 15.26 -6.60 -9.26
N TYR A 189 14.01 -7.05 -9.23
CA TYR A 189 13.46 -7.94 -10.26
C TYR A 189 13.52 -7.31 -11.66
N PHE A 190 13.18 -6.02 -11.80
CA PHE A 190 13.29 -5.33 -13.10
C PHE A 190 14.73 -5.14 -13.56
N GLU A 191 15.67 -4.88 -12.64
CA GLU A 191 17.09 -4.84 -12.98
C GLU A 191 17.57 -6.21 -13.49
N GLU A 192 17.16 -7.30 -12.85
CA GLU A 192 17.46 -8.66 -13.31
C GLU A 192 16.85 -8.98 -14.68
N LEU A 193 15.58 -8.62 -14.90
CA LEU A 193 14.94 -8.77 -16.22
C LEU A 193 15.70 -7.99 -17.30
N GLY A 194 16.10 -6.76 -16.97
CA GLY A 194 16.92 -5.92 -17.86
C GLY A 194 18.28 -6.55 -18.17
N ARG A 195 18.98 -7.11 -17.18
CA ARG A 195 20.27 -7.78 -17.42
C ARG A 195 20.16 -9.08 -18.20
N ARG A 196 19.05 -9.82 -18.06
CA ARG A 196 18.80 -11.07 -18.81
C ARG A 196 18.39 -10.79 -20.25
N SER A 197 17.85 -9.60 -20.51
CA SER A 197 17.57 -9.12 -21.86
C SER A 197 18.87 -8.67 -22.53
N GLU A 198 19.25 -9.31 -23.64
CA GLU A 198 20.36 -8.83 -24.50
C GLU A 198 20.00 -7.57 -25.31
N ARG A 199 18.79 -7.02 -25.08
CA ARG A 199 18.24 -5.93 -25.87
C ARG A 199 18.55 -4.59 -25.22
N GLU A 200 18.95 -3.63 -26.04
CA GLU A 200 19.02 -2.23 -25.63
C GLU A 200 17.58 -1.70 -25.49
N VAL A 201 17.17 -1.50 -24.24
CA VAL A 201 15.84 -0.99 -23.90
C VAL A 201 15.99 0.41 -23.34
N THR A 202 15.32 1.38 -23.96
CA THR A 202 15.14 2.71 -23.36
C THR A 202 14.32 2.53 -22.09
N ARG A 203 14.89 2.80 -20.91
CA ARG A 203 14.16 2.65 -19.65
C ARG A 203 13.02 3.67 -19.59
N PRO A 204 11.75 3.26 -19.69
CA PRO A 204 10.66 4.21 -19.64
C PRO A 204 10.46 4.71 -18.21
N LEU A 205 9.75 5.82 -18.08
CA LEU A 205 9.24 6.24 -16.78
C LEU A 205 8.15 5.26 -16.34
N LEU A 206 8.36 4.58 -15.21
CA LEU A 206 7.41 3.63 -14.63
C LEU A 206 6.82 4.22 -13.35
N VAL A 207 5.50 4.29 -13.28
CA VAL A 207 4.78 4.76 -12.09
C VAL A 207 3.80 3.71 -11.58
N VAL A 208 3.58 3.67 -10.27
CA VAL A 208 2.58 2.79 -9.66
C VAL A 208 1.21 3.46 -9.76
N ALA A 209 0.25 2.78 -10.39
CA ALA A 209 -1.14 3.27 -10.48
C ALA A 209 -2.04 2.63 -9.41
N ARG A 210 -1.76 1.40 -9.02
CA ARG A 210 -2.48 0.69 -7.95
C ARG A 210 -1.53 -0.23 -7.20
N LYS A 211 -1.72 -0.37 -5.89
CA LYS A 211 -1.03 -1.37 -5.07
C LYS A 211 -1.98 -1.94 -4.01
N GLU A 212 -1.97 -3.25 -3.86
CA GLU A 212 -2.70 -3.98 -2.84
C GLU A 212 -1.72 -4.83 -2.04
N VAL A 213 -1.87 -4.87 -0.72
CA VAL A 213 -1.07 -5.69 0.19
C VAL A 213 -1.99 -6.45 1.13
N ASP A 214 -1.86 -7.78 1.15
CA ASP A 214 -2.47 -8.69 2.10
C ASP A 214 -1.44 -9.11 3.16
N TYR A 215 -1.72 -8.79 4.42
CA TYR A 215 -0.87 -9.15 5.56
C TYR A 215 -1.43 -10.43 6.21
N ARG A 216 -0.61 -11.47 6.32
CA ARG A 216 -1.04 -12.78 6.83
C ARG A 216 -0.41 -13.12 8.17
N VAL A 217 0.91 -12.96 8.26
CA VAL A 217 1.71 -13.30 9.44
C VAL A 217 2.63 -12.12 9.75
N PRO A 218 2.73 -11.67 11.01
CA PRO A 218 3.66 -10.61 11.38
C PRO A 218 5.11 -10.98 11.07
N VAL A 219 5.83 -10.08 10.40
CA VAL A 219 7.28 -10.15 10.24
C VAL A 219 7.95 -9.64 11.51
N LEU A 220 8.93 -10.40 12.01
CA LEU A 220 9.71 -10.07 13.21
C LEU A 220 11.13 -9.68 12.84
N HIS A 221 11.75 -8.84 13.67
CA HIS A 221 13.16 -8.51 13.51
C HIS A 221 14.06 -9.69 13.89
N ARG A 222 14.91 -10.08 12.95
CA ARG A 222 15.93 -11.11 13.12
C ARG A 222 17.15 -10.83 12.22
N PRO A 223 18.33 -11.42 12.50
CA PRO A 223 19.51 -11.27 11.66
C PRO A 223 19.33 -11.85 10.24
N GLU A 224 18.61 -12.95 10.11
CA GLU A 224 18.42 -13.65 8.85
C GLU A 224 17.40 -12.93 7.96
N PRO A 225 17.68 -12.73 6.67
CA PRO A 225 16.73 -12.09 5.77
C PRO A 225 15.47 -12.95 5.59
N TYR A 226 14.38 -12.28 5.24
CA TYR A 226 13.20 -12.89 4.63
C TYR A 226 13.38 -12.87 3.11
N ASP A 227 12.55 -13.63 2.40
CA ASP A 227 12.61 -13.67 0.94
C ASP A 227 11.38 -12.99 0.34
N ALA A 228 11.60 -11.88 -0.37
CA ALA A 228 10.58 -11.30 -1.24
C ALA A 228 10.74 -11.86 -2.65
N TRP A 229 9.63 -12.32 -3.22
CA TRP A 229 9.56 -12.86 -4.57
C TRP A 229 8.68 -11.96 -5.42
N SER A 230 9.09 -11.66 -6.65
CA SER A 230 8.32 -10.82 -7.59
C SER A 230 8.26 -11.44 -8.98
N TRP A 231 7.12 -11.33 -9.65
CA TRP A 231 6.95 -11.78 -11.03
C TRP A 231 5.89 -10.97 -11.77
N ILE A 232 5.97 -10.94 -13.10
CA ILE A 232 4.93 -10.32 -13.95
C ILE A 232 3.73 -11.25 -13.98
N SER A 233 2.53 -10.77 -13.66
CA SER A 233 1.30 -11.59 -13.69
C SER A 233 0.37 -11.26 -14.85
N ARG A 234 0.54 -10.08 -15.46
CA ARG A 234 -0.28 -9.60 -16.59
C ARG A 234 0.48 -8.54 -17.37
N VAL A 235 0.37 -8.56 -18.70
CA VAL A 235 0.83 -7.46 -19.58
C VAL A 235 -0.37 -6.91 -20.35
N GLY A 236 -0.64 -5.61 -20.21
CA GLY A 236 -1.67 -4.88 -20.93
C GLY A 236 -1.11 -3.99 -22.04
N ASN A 237 -1.87 -2.97 -22.45
CA ASN A 237 -1.44 -2.06 -23.50
C ASN A 237 -0.47 -0.99 -23.01
N THR A 238 -0.77 -0.32 -21.90
CA THR A 238 0.05 0.76 -21.29
C THR A 238 0.45 0.44 -19.85
N SER A 239 0.04 -0.73 -19.36
CA SER A 239 0.26 -1.16 -17.98
C SER A 239 0.56 -2.64 -17.91
N PHE A 240 1.20 -3.06 -16.84
CA PHE A 240 1.41 -4.46 -16.50
C PHE A 240 1.25 -4.62 -14.98
N ASP A 241 1.01 -5.86 -14.55
CA ASP A 241 0.86 -6.18 -13.14
C ASP A 241 2.05 -7.01 -12.66
N VAL A 242 2.51 -6.69 -11.46
CA VAL A 242 3.53 -7.45 -10.72
C VAL A 242 2.87 -8.02 -9.48
N GLN A 243 2.96 -9.34 -9.31
CA GLN A 243 2.61 -9.98 -8.05
C GLN A 243 3.87 -10.26 -7.25
N SER A 244 3.73 -10.26 -5.93
CA SER A 244 4.84 -10.52 -5.03
C SER A 244 4.41 -11.22 -3.75
N GLU A 245 5.32 -11.99 -3.16
CA GLU A 245 5.15 -12.66 -1.88
C GLU A 245 6.35 -12.37 -0.99
N LEU A 246 6.11 -12.07 0.29
CA LEU A 246 7.13 -12.06 1.32
C LEU A 246 7.02 -13.36 2.10
N CYS A 247 8.11 -14.12 2.18
CA CYS A 247 8.13 -15.49 2.68
C CYS A 247 9.18 -15.69 3.79
N ASP A 248 8.87 -16.64 4.67
CA ASP A 248 9.83 -17.31 5.55
C ASP A 248 9.78 -18.82 5.29
N GLY A 249 10.75 -19.33 4.53
CA GLY A 249 10.68 -20.67 3.94
C GLY A 249 9.42 -20.82 3.08
N ASP A 250 8.58 -21.79 3.40
CA ASP A 250 7.32 -22.07 2.70
C ASP A 250 6.14 -21.22 3.22
N THR A 251 6.32 -20.46 4.30
CA THR A 251 5.26 -19.64 4.88
C THR A 251 5.17 -18.30 4.15
N VAL A 252 4.01 -18.00 3.55
CA VAL A 252 3.72 -16.68 2.98
C VAL A 252 3.25 -15.72 4.07
N LEU A 253 4.08 -14.74 4.39
CA LEU A 253 3.84 -13.73 5.42
C LEU A 253 2.98 -12.58 4.90
N ALA A 254 3.21 -12.15 3.66
CA ALA A 254 2.40 -11.14 2.99
C ALA A 254 2.38 -11.35 1.48
N ARG A 255 1.34 -10.85 0.82
CA ARG A 255 1.25 -10.81 -0.65
C ARG A 255 0.99 -9.40 -1.13
N ALA A 256 1.52 -9.06 -2.30
CA ALA A 256 1.25 -7.78 -2.94
C ALA A 256 0.92 -7.93 -4.42
N HIS A 257 0.01 -7.08 -4.89
CA HIS A 257 -0.26 -6.87 -6.31
C HIS A 257 -0.01 -5.40 -6.62
N THR A 258 0.75 -5.13 -7.67
CA THR A 258 1.03 -3.77 -8.12
C THR A 258 0.71 -3.65 -9.60
N THR A 259 -0.16 -2.71 -9.96
CA THR A 259 -0.29 -2.26 -11.35
C THR A 259 0.67 -1.12 -11.61
N VAL A 260 1.56 -1.33 -12.57
CA VAL A 260 2.56 -0.35 -13.02
C VAL A 260 2.15 0.16 -14.40
N VAL A 261 2.28 1.47 -14.60
CA VAL A 261 1.95 2.15 -15.86
C VAL A 261 3.23 2.70 -16.46
N VAL A 262 3.36 2.53 -17.77
CA VAL A 262 4.42 3.14 -18.58
C VAL A 262 3.97 4.55 -18.94
N VAL A 263 4.81 5.53 -18.61
CA VAL A 263 4.50 6.95 -18.78
C VAL A 263 5.52 7.57 -19.73
N ASP A 264 5.00 8.40 -20.63
CA ASP A 264 5.82 9.31 -21.42
C ASP A 264 6.35 10.42 -20.52
N ALA A 265 7.68 10.55 -20.42
CA ALA A 265 8.33 11.48 -19.50
C ALA A 265 8.01 12.95 -19.82
N ASP A 266 7.82 13.30 -21.10
CA ASP A 266 7.56 14.67 -21.53
C ASP A 266 6.07 15.02 -21.41
N ALA A 267 5.19 14.11 -21.86
CA ALA A 267 3.75 14.33 -21.88
C ALA A 267 3.06 14.01 -20.54
N GLN A 268 3.73 13.30 -19.63
CA GLN A 268 3.20 12.82 -18.34
C GLN A 268 1.87 12.06 -18.51
N ARG A 269 1.80 11.22 -19.55
CA ARG A 269 0.61 10.42 -19.90
C ARG A 269 0.94 8.95 -20.07
N PRO A 270 0.00 8.03 -19.79
CA PRO A 270 0.17 6.62 -20.10
C PRO A 270 0.47 6.42 -21.59
N THR A 271 1.52 5.66 -21.88
CA THR A 271 1.96 5.33 -23.24
C THR A 271 2.23 3.84 -23.35
N PRO A 272 2.06 3.19 -24.52
CA PRO A 272 2.51 1.82 -24.69
C PRO A 272 4.02 1.71 -24.45
N PRO A 273 4.48 0.62 -23.81
CA PRO A 273 5.92 0.32 -23.77
C PRO A 273 6.47 0.19 -25.19
N ASP A 274 7.74 0.53 -25.37
CA ASP A 274 8.42 0.22 -26.62
C ASP A 274 8.37 -1.30 -26.90
N PRO A 275 8.42 -1.74 -28.18
CA PRO A 275 8.28 -3.14 -28.53
C PRO A 275 9.30 -4.05 -27.83
N ALA A 276 10.55 -3.59 -27.63
CA ALA A 276 11.59 -4.38 -27.02
C ALA A 276 11.31 -4.64 -25.53
N PHE A 277 10.89 -3.61 -24.80
CA PHE A 277 10.47 -3.72 -23.40
C PHE A 277 9.21 -4.57 -23.25
N ARG A 278 8.23 -4.39 -24.15
CA ARG A 278 7.00 -5.20 -24.12
C ARG A 278 7.29 -6.69 -24.28
N GLU A 279 8.18 -7.04 -25.21
CA GLU A 279 8.58 -8.43 -25.41
C GLU A 279 9.30 -9.01 -24.19
N VAL A 280 10.15 -8.23 -23.50
CA VAL A 280 10.75 -8.65 -22.21
C VAL A 280 9.69 -8.94 -21.16
N LEU A 281 8.68 -8.07 -21.04
CA LEU A 281 7.58 -8.28 -20.08
C LEU A 281 6.74 -9.52 -20.42
N VAL A 282 6.45 -9.75 -21.71
CA VAL A 282 5.67 -10.90 -22.16
C VAL A 282 6.45 -12.21 -21.98
N ALA A 283 7.75 -12.21 -22.27
CA ALA A 283 8.61 -13.37 -22.05
C ALA A 283 8.77 -13.73 -20.55
N ALA A 284 8.49 -12.78 -19.65
CA ALA A 284 8.54 -12.97 -18.21
C ALA A 284 7.19 -13.41 -17.59
N LEU A 285 6.13 -13.60 -18.40
CA LEU A 285 4.87 -14.16 -17.91
C LEU A 285 5.04 -15.65 -17.52
N PRO A 286 4.29 -16.13 -16.51
CA PRO A 286 4.23 -17.54 -16.12
C PRO A 286 3.73 -18.46 -17.24
#